data_AF-A0A378B8L2-F1
#
_entry.id   AF-A0A378B8L2-F1
#
_cell.length_a   1.000
_cell.length_b   1.000
_cell.length_c   1.000
_cell.angle_alpha   90.00
_cell.angle_beta   90.00
_cell.angle_gamma   90.00
#
_symmetry.space_group_name_H-M   'P 1'
#
loop_
_entity.id
_entity.type
_entity.pdbx_description
1 polymer ?
#
loop_
_entity_poly.entity_id
_entity_poly.type
_entity_poly.pdbx_seq_one_letter_code
_entity_poly.pdbx_strand_id
1 'polypeptide(L)'
;MVWVHKVLQGREDVTGKVIDMLCDGKALSMNNIKELPWPAEFLRALKAIPCPYHRYFWLTPAMLAEEIAAAKTKGTRAEQVMKVEQELFALYADPQLEEKPEQLSFRGGAYYSEVAVELINAIYNNLGAEMVVNTRNNGAIHGLDDDAVVETNSIIDAQGARPLAFGPLPPAMNGLTQQVKAFERLTIEAAVHGCRESALLALVTNPLVGNVTDAQALLDEVLTINRQWLTQFN
;
A
#
# COMPACT_ATOMS: atom_id res chain seq x y z
N MET A 1 2.18 -4.27 -2.40
CA MET A 1 0.89 -4.57 -3.09
C MET A 1 0.42 -5.93 -2.61
N VAL A 2 -0.86 -6.06 -2.19
CA VAL A 2 -1.36 -7.28 -1.52
C VAL A 2 -2.69 -7.75 -2.09
N TRP A 3 -2.86 -9.07 -2.18
CA TRP A 3 -4.09 -9.73 -2.63
C TRP A 3 -4.58 -10.71 -1.57
N VAL A 4 -5.90 -10.84 -1.45
CA VAL A 4 -6.50 -11.94 -0.68
C VAL A 4 -6.86 -13.06 -1.63
N HIS A 5 -6.18 -14.20 -1.48
CA HIS A 5 -6.39 -15.41 -2.30
C HIS A 5 -7.44 -16.35 -1.74
N LYS A 6 -7.66 -16.31 -0.43
CA LYS A 6 -8.57 -17.20 0.26
C LYS A 6 -9.22 -16.48 1.44
N VAL A 7 -10.53 -16.64 1.58
CA VAL A 7 -11.28 -16.16 2.74
C VAL A 7 -11.91 -17.36 3.43
N LEU A 8 -11.65 -17.50 4.72
CA LEU A 8 -12.21 -18.55 5.56
C LEU A 8 -13.23 -17.98 6.53
N GLN A 9 -14.42 -18.58 6.59
CA GLN A 9 -15.37 -18.37 7.68
C GLN A 9 -15.34 -19.62 8.57
N GLY A 10 -14.64 -19.54 9.71
CA GLY A 10 -14.29 -20.72 10.47
C GLY A 10 -13.36 -21.63 9.66
N ARG A 11 -13.86 -22.81 9.24
CA ARG A 11 -13.11 -23.75 8.37
C ARG A 11 -13.64 -23.79 6.93
N GLU A 12 -14.72 -23.08 6.64
CA GLU A 12 -15.33 -23.06 5.31
C GLU A 12 -14.61 -22.04 4.42
N ASP A 13 -14.24 -22.45 3.20
CA ASP A 13 -13.77 -21.54 2.17
C ASP A 13 -14.96 -20.79 1.55
N VAL A 14 -15.02 -19.49 1.84
CA VAL A 14 -16.08 -18.59 1.38
C VAL A 14 -15.58 -17.60 0.33
N THR A 15 -14.40 -17.83 -0.25
CA THR A 15 -13.76 -16.91 -1.21
C THR A 15 -14.68 -16.54 -2.37
N GLY A 16 -15.34 -17.54 -2.98
CA GLY A 16 -16.28 -17.31 -4.07
C GLY A 16 -17.47 -16.43 -3.65
N LYS A 17 -18.05 -16.69 -2.48
CA LYS A 17 -19.16 -15.89 -1.93
C LYS A 17 -18.74 -14.44 -1.72
N VAL A 18 -17.54 -14.21 -1.20
CA VAL A 18 -17.01 -12.84 -0.99
C VAL A 18 -16.77 -12.14 -2.33
N ILE A 19 -16.21 -12.83 -3.33
CA ILE A 19 -16.04 -12.27 -4.67
C ILE A 19 -17.39 -11.89 -5.28
N ASP A 20 -18.41 -12.73 -5.17
CA ASP A 20 -19.75 -12.42 -5.66
C ASP A 20 -20.38 -11.22 -4.92
N MET A 21 -20.21 -11.14 -3.60
CA MET A 21 -20.65 -9.96 -2.83
C MET A 21 -19.99 -8.67 -3.33
N LEU A 22 -18.70 -8.71 -3.66
CA LEU A 22 -17.98 -7.55 -4.21
C LEU A 22 -18.47 -7.20 -5.63
N CYS A 23 -18.78 -8.21 -6.45
CA CYS A 23 -19.40 -8.01 -7.77
C CYS A 23 -20.77 -7.34 -7.67
N ASP A 24 -21.54 -7.62 -6.62
CA ASP A 24 -22.88 -7.08 -6.39
C ASP A 24 -22.88 -5.69 -5.72
N GLY A 25 -21.71 -5.04 -5.65
CA GLY A 25 -21.58 -3.66 -5.19
C GLY A 25 -21.24 -3.49 -3.71
N LYS A 26 -20.88 -4.56 -2.99
CA LYS A 26 -20.17 -4.40 -1.70
C LYS A 26 -18.74 -3.94 -1.98
N ALA A 27 -18.21 -3.05 -1.15
CA ALA A 27 -16.88 -2.50 -1.36
C ALA A 27 -15.93 -2.73 -0.19
N LEU A 28 -14.70 -3.08 -0.56
CA LEU A 28 -13.51 -2.89 0.26
C LEU A 28 -12.87 -1.59 -0.22
N SER A 29 -12.89 -0.57 0.64
CA SER A 29 -12.33 0.75 0.35
C SER A 29 -11.54 1.27 1.55
N MET A 30 -10.70 2.27 1.31
CA MET A 30 -9.99 3.03 2.33
C MET A 30 -10.46 4.49 2.22
N ASN A 31 -10.51 5.22 3.35
CA ASN A 31 -10.98 6.61 3.36
C ASN A 31 -10.16 7.57 2.46
N ASN A 32 -8.97 7.17 2.03
CA ASN A 32 -8.08 7.95 1.17
C ASN A 32 -8.13 7.58 -0.33
N ILE A 33 -8.94 6.59 -0.75
CA ILE A 33 -9.03 6.17 -2.15
C ILE A 33 -10.50 6.24 -2.59
N LYS A 34 -10.76 6.85 -3.75
CA LYS A 34 -12.11 6.85 -4.30
C LYS A 34 -12.58 5.42 -4.56
N GLU A 35 -13.77 5.13 -4.08
CA GLU A 35 -14.42 3.87 -4.34
C GLU A 35 -14.86 3.81 -5.82
N LEU A 36 -14.12 3.02 -6.59
CA LEU A 36 -14.54 2.58 -7.93
C LEU A 36 -14.84 1.09 -7.85
N PRO A 37 -16.05 0.65 -8.20
CA PRO A 37 -16.38 -0.77 -8.20
C PRO A 37 -15.51 -1.48 -9.24
N TRP A 38 -15.04 -2.67 -8.88
CA TRP A 38 -14.35 -3.53 -9.84
C TRP A 38 -15.37 -4.11 -10.82
N PRO A 39 -15.05 -4.22 -12.12
CA PRO A 39 -15.89 -4.97 -13.04
C PRO A 39 -16.07 -6.42 -12.56
N ALA A 40 -17.30 -6.92 -12.49
CA ALA A 40 -17.57 -8.25 -11.96
C ALA A 40 -16.84 -9.37 -12.73
N GLU A 41 -16.79 -9.26 -14.06
CA GLU A 41 -16.04 -10.18 -14.92
C GLU A 41 -14.55 -10.21 -14.57
N PHE A 42 -13.97 -9.05 -14.25
CA PHE A 42 -12.57 -8.94 -13.84
C PHE A 42 -12.31 -9.66 -12.53
N LEU A 43 -13.11 -9.43 -11.47
CA LEU A 43 -12.91 -10.10 -10.18
C LEU A 43 -13.07 -11.63 -10.30
N ARG A 44 -14.05 -12.09 -11.07
CA ARG A 44 -14.25 -13.53 -11.34
C ARG A 44 -13.10 -14.15 -12.10
N ALA A 45 -12.52 -13.43 -13.07
CA ALA A 45 -11.34 -13.89 -13.80
C ALA A 45 -10.07 -13.91 -12.92
N LEU A 46 -9.90 -12.89 -12.06
CA LEU A 46 -8.75 -12.76 -11.17
C LEU A 46 -8.72 -13.85 -10.08
N LYS A 47 -9.89 -14.32 -9.63
CA LYS A 47 -10.06 -15.32 -8.55
C LYS A 47 -9.33 -14.95 -7.25
N ALA A 48 -9.17 -13.66 -7.01
CA ALA A 48 -8.60 -13.09 -5.80
C ALA A 48 -9.18 -11.70 -5.59
N ILE A 49 -9.03 -11.18 -4.39
CA ILE A 49 -9.54 -9.86 -4.01
C ILE A 49 -8.34 -8.89 -3.98
N PRO A 50 -8.28 -7.92 -4.90
CA PRO A 50 -7.20 -6.94 -4.89
C PRO A 50 -7.43 -5.87 -3.82
N CYS A 51 -6.36 -5.44 -3.16
CA CYS A 51 -6.45 -4.29 -2.25
C CYS A 51 -6.80 -3.00 -3.00
N PRO A 52 -7.36 -1.97 -2.34
CA PRO A 52 -7.82 -0.75 -3.00
C PRO A 52 -6.77 -0.02 -3.86
N TYR A 53 -5.49 -0.12 -3.52
CA TYR A 53 -4.39 0.51 -4.27
C TYR A 53 -4.17 -0.10 -5.67
N HIS A 54 -4.70 -1.29 -5.96
CA HIS A 54 -4.64 -1.85 -7.31
C HIS A 54 -5.35 -0.98 -8.35
N ARG A 55 -6.28 -0.12 -7.93
CA ARG A 55 -6.97 0.80 -8.83
C ARG A 55 -6.01 1.75 -9.54
N TYR A 56 -4.89 2.12 -8.91
CA TYR A 56 -3.86 2.95 -9.56
C TYR A 56 -3.22 2.26 -10.75
N PHE A 57 -3.15 0.93 -10.77
CA PHE A 57 -2.49 0.15 -11.83
C PHE A 57 -3.47 -0.37 -12.88
N TRP A 58 -4.70 -0.72 -12.49
CA TRP A 58 -5.68 -1.32 -13.40
C TRP A 58 -6.83 -0.39 -13.78
N LEU A 59 -6.97 0.76 -13.12
CA LEU A 59 -7.92 1.82 -13.44
C LEU A 59 -7.21 3.19 -13.53
N THR A 60 -5.94 3.19 -13.95
CA THR A 60 -5.06 4.38 -13.94
C THR A 60 -5.68 5.64 -14.53
N PRO A 61 -6.33 5.62 -15.72
CA PRO A 61 -6.92 6.83 -16.28
C PRO A 61 -8.04 7.42 -15.42
N ALA A 62 -8.84 6.55 -14.77
CA ALA A 62 -9.93 6.98 -13.91
C ALA A 62 -9.40 7.56 -12.58
N MET A 63 -8.36 6.95 -12.02
CA MET A 63 -7.70 7.47 -10.81
C MET A 63 -7.05 8.83 -11.07
N LEU A 64 -6.28 8.95 -12.16
CA LEU A 64 -5.62 10.21 -12.53
C LEU A 64 -6.63 11.33 -12.81
N ALA A 65 -7.72 11.03 -13.51
CA ALA A 65 -8.78 12.01 -13.77
C ALA A 65 -9.40 12.54 -12.47
N GLU A 66 -9.56 11.68 -11.46
CA GLU A 66 -10.07 12.07 -10.15
C GLU A 66 -9.08 12.94 -9.38
N GLU A 67 -7.79 12.57 -9.37
CA GLU A 67 -6.75 13.35 -8.70
C GLU A 67 -6.62 14.76 -9.29
N ILE A 68 -6.66 14.88 -10.63
CA ILE A 68 -6.67 16.17 -11.33
C ILE A 68 -7.91 16.98 -10.97
N ALA A 69 -9.10 16.36 -10.92
CA ALA A 69 -10.33 17.04 -10.55
C ALA A 69 -10.31 17.51 -9.09
N ALA A 70 -9.79 16.68 -8.17
CA ALA A 70 -9.63 17.01 -6.76
C ALA A 70 -8.67 18.20 -6.58
N ALA A 71 -7.50 18.16 -7.22
CA ALA A 71 -6.50 19.23 -7.17
C ALA A 71 -7.07 20.58 -7.63
N LYS A 72 -7.94 20.59 -8.64
CA LYS A 72 -8.60 21.82 -9.15
C LYS A 72 -9.73 22.35 -8.27
N THR A 73 -10.27 21.55 -7.35
CA THR A 73 -11.50 21.89 -6.61
C THR A 73 -11.27 21.95 -5.10
N LYS A 74 -11.08 20.80 -4.46
CA LYS A 74 -10.91 20.64 -3.00
C LYS A 74 -9.43 20.64 -2.57
N GLY A 75 -8.51 20.67 -3.52
CA GLY A 75 -7.07 20.49 -3.31
C GLY A 75 -6.65 19.02 -3.35
N THR A 76 -5.35 18.80 -3.39
CA THR A 76 -4.70 17.50 -3.25
C THR A 76 -5.08 16.84 -1.92
N ARG A 77 -4.79 15.54 -1.80
CA ARG A 77 -5.03 14.84 -0.53
C ARG A 77 -4.20 15.42 0.62
N ALA A 78 -2.97 15.87 0.35
CA ALA A 78 -2.11 16.50 1.36
C ALA A 78 -2.74 17.79 1.90
N GLU A 79 -3.23 18.68 1.03
CA GLU A 79 -3.88 19.93 1.44
C GLU A 79 -5.18 19.69 2.23
N GLN A 80 -5.95 18.67 1.86
CA GLN A 80 -7.12 18.26 2.63
C GLN A 80 -6.73 17.76 4.03
N VAL A 81 -5.69 16.93 4.14
CA VAL A 81 -5.21 16.39 5.43
C VAL A 81 -4.62 17.48 6.30
N MET A 82 -3.91 18.46 5.74
CA MET A 82 -3.39 19.62 6.49
C MET A 82 -4.52 20.40 7.19
N LYS A 83 -5.67 20.56 6.54
CA LYS A 83 -6.85 21.20 7.15
C LYS A 83 -7.39 20.36 8.32
N VAL A 84 -7.54 19.05 8.10
CA VAL A 84 -7.99 18.12 9.15
C VAL A 84 -7.03 18.10 10.34
N GLU A 85 -5.72 18.17 10.12
CA GLU A 85 -4.73 18.23 11.20
C GLU A 85 -4.81 19.53 11.99
N GLN A 86 -5.02 20.68 11.33
CA GLN A 86 -5.24 21.95 12.03
C GLN A 86 -6.47 21.91 12.94
N GLU A 87 -7.58 21.35 12.44
CA GLU A 87 -8.80 21.14 13.24
C GLU A 87 -8.56 20.21 14.42
N LEU A 88 -7.85 19.10 14.20
CA LEU A 88 -7.48 18.15 15.26
C LEU A 88 -6.62 18.80 16.34
N PHE A 89 -5.60 19.57 15.97
CA PHE A 89 -4.75 20.25 16.96
C PHE A 89 -5.52 21.28 17.78
N ALA A 90 -6.48 21.99 17.18
CA ALA A 90 -7.35 22.89 17.93
C ALA A 90 -8.23 22.14 18.94
N LEU A 91 -8.77 20.97 18.57
CA LEU A 91 -9.54 20.13 19.49
C LEU A 91 -8.66 19.58 20.63
N TYR A 92 -7.46 19.09 20.31
CA TYR A 92 -6.52 18.56 21.30
C TYR A 92 -5.91 19.61 22.22
N ALA A 93 -6.12 20.91 21.95
CA ALA A 93 -5.73 21.98 22.86
C ALA A 93 -6.65 22.09 24.09
N ASP A 94 -7.86 21.51 24.04
CA ASP A 94 -8.77 21.45 25.18
C ASP A 94 -8.41 20.30 26.13
N PRO A 95 -7.94 20.56 27.36
CA PRO A 95 -7.61 19.51 28.33
C PRO A 95 -8.84 18.75 28.86
N GLN A 96 -10.07 19.24 28.60
CA GLN A 96 -11.32 18.56 28.97
C GLN A 96 -11.83 17.60 27.89
N LEU A 97 -11.11 17.47 26.76
CA LEU A 97 -11.48 16.52 25.71
C LEU A 97 -11.24 15.08 26.19
N GLU A 98 -12.31 14.36 26.47
CA GLU A 98 -12.27 12.96 26.95
C GLU A 98 -12.57 11.93 25.86
N GLU A 99 -13.10 12.35 24.72
CA GLU A 99 -13.46 11.46 23.61
C GLU A 99 -12.54 11.63 22.40
N LYS A 100 -12.32 10.53 21.67
CA LYS A 100 -11.53 10.53 20.44
C LYS A 100 -12.29 11.33 19.36
N PRO A 101 -11.73 12.45 18.84
CA PRO A 101 -12.40 13.26 17.83
C PRO A 101 -12.75 12.45 16.57
N GLU A 102 -13.95 12.66 16.04
CA GLU A 102 -14.41 12.03 14.81
C GLU A 102 -13.49 12.40 13.62
N GLN A 103 -12.95 13.61 13.61
CA GLN A 103 -12.03 14.13 12.59
C GLN A 103 -10.80 13.23 12.40
N LEU A 104 -10.38 12.49 13.43
CA LEU A 104 -9.27 11.57 13.34
C LEU A 104 -9.56 10.44 12.35
N SER A 105 -10.82 10.03 12.22
CA SER A 105 -11.25 9.01 11.25
C SER A 105 -11.15 9.47 9.79
N PHE A 106 -11.12 10.79 9.55
CA PHE A 106 -10.90 11.35 8.23
C PHE A 106 -9.44 11.28 7.80
N ARG A 107 -8.52 10.93 8.71
CA ARG A 107 -7.17 10.48 8.34
C ARG A 107 -7.28 9.05 7.78
N GLY A 108 -6.65 8.80 6.63
CA GLY A 108 -6.68 7.50 5.96
C GLY A 108 -5.92 6.38 6.66
N GLY A 109 -5.61 6.53 7.95
CA GLY A 109 -4.79 5.62 8.74
C GLY A 109 -5.53 5.03 9.95
N ALA A 110 -6.85 4.91 9.88
CA ALA A 110 -7.60 4.19 10.91
C ALA A 110 -7.04 2.77 11.12
N TYR A 111 -7.11 2.27 12.35
CA TYR A 111 -6.67 0.93 12.78
C TYR A 111 -5.16 0.63 12.79
N TYR A 112 -4.29 1.51 12.29
CA TYR A 112 -2.83 1.27 12.37
C TYR A 112 -2.33 1.07 13.80
N SER A 113 -2.87 1.84 14.76
CA SER A 113 -2.47 1.73 16.17
C SER A 113 -2.88 0.40 16.79
N GLU A 114 -4.02 -0.17 16.38
CA GLU A 114 -4.52 -1.45 16.89
C GLU A 114 -3.60 -2.58 16.44
N VAL A 115 -3.32 -2.66 15.14
CA VAL A 115 -2.40 -3.66 14.57
C VAL A 115 -0.99 -3.50 15.18
N ALA A 116 -0.51 -2.27 15.39
CA ALA A 116 0.80 -2.04 16.01
C ALA A 116 0.87 -2.53 17.46
N VAL A 117 -0.16 -2.25 18.28
CA VAL A 117 -0.22 -2.70 19.68
C VAL A 117 -0.36 -4.22 19.75
N GLU A 118 -1.18 -4.82 18.89
CA GLU A 118 -1.31 -6.28 18.78
C GLU A 118 0.02 -6.95 18.41
N LEU A 119 0.76 -6.36 17.46
CA LEU A 119 2.06 -6.88 17.04
C LEU A 119 3.06 -6.83 18.20
N ILE A 120 3.14 -5.71 18.91
CA ILE A 120 4.00 -5.55 20.09
C ILE A 120 3.63 -6.58 21.17
N ASN A 121 2.33 -6.74 21.44
CA ASN A 121 1.82 -7.72 22.39
C ASN A 121 2.18 -9.16 22.00
N ALA A 122 2.04 -9.52 20.72
CA ALA A 122 2.36 -10.85 20.21
C ALA A 122 3.85 -11.18 20.33
N ILE A 123 4.73 -10.24 20.01
CA ILE A 123 6.19 -10.40 20.17
C ILE A 123 6.53 -10.53 21.66
N TYR A 124 6.10 -9.56 22.48
CA TYR A 124 6.50 -9.49 23.88
C TYR A 124 6.03 -10.71 24.69
N ASN A 125 4.79 -11.15 24.46
CA ASN A 125 4.19 -12.27 25.19
C ASN A 125 4.37 -13.63 24.49
N ASN A 126 5.17 -13.69 23.42
CA ASN A 126 5.45 -14.93 22.68
C ASN A 126 4.17 -15.68 22.25
N LEU A 127 3.19 -14.95 21.71
CA LEU A 127 1.83 -15.47 21.52
C LEU A 127 1.70 -16.46 20.36
N GLY A 128 2.62 -16.45 19.39
CA GLY A 128 2.49 -17.23 18.16
C GLY A 128 1.27 -16.80 17.33
N ALA A 129 0.91 -15.52 17.37
CA ALA A 129 -0.26 -14.97 16.69
C ALA A 129 -0.06 -14.95 15.17
N GLU A 130 -1.09 -15.26 14.40
CA GLU A 130 -1.06 -15.07 12.94
C GLU A 130 -1.46 -13.63 12.59
N MET A 131 -0.56 -12.88 11.96
CA MET A 131 -0.79 -11.49 11.57
C MET A 131 -0.25 -11.23 10.16
N VAL A 132 -0.83 -10.27 9.44
CA VAL A 132 -0.31 -9.82 8.14
C VAL A 132 0.68 -8.69 8.37
N VAL A 133 1.94 -8.90 8.02
CA VAL A 133 3.02 -7.92 8.23
C VAL A 133 3.98 -7.89 7.06
N ASN A 134 4.74 -6.79 6.93
CA ASN A 134 5.90 -6.73 6.06
C ASN A 134 7.08 -7.44 6.75
N THR A 135 7.65 -8.45 6.08
CA THR A 135 8.80 -9.21 6.58
C THR A 135 9.69 -9.65 5.41
N ARG A 136 10.88 -10.15 5.74
CA ARG A 136 11.79 -10.77 4.76
C ARG A 136 11.13 -12.04 4.20
N ASN A 137 11.15 -12.20 2.86
CA ASN A 137 10.46 -13.27 2.16
C ASN A 137 10.83 -14.68 2.66
N ASN A 138 12.12 -14.98 2.80
CA ASN A 138 12.61 -16.29 3.27
C ASN A 138 11.88 -17.49 2.61
N GLY A 139 11.73 -17.46 1.28
CA GLY A 139 11.05 -18.50 0.50
C GLY A 139 9.53 -18.55 0.63
N ALA A 140 8.87 -17.64 1.35
CA ALA A 140 7.41 -17.67 1.53
C ALA A 140 6.65 -17.51 0.20
N ILE A 141 7.06 -16.55 -0.63
CA ILE A 141 6.57 -16.35 -1.99
C ILE A 141 7.65 -16.80 -2.97
N HIS A 142 7.35 -17.86 -3.74
CA HIS A 142 8.28 -18.43 -4.70
C HIS A 142 8.51 -17.50 -5.89
N GLY A 143 9.77 -17.35 -6.30
CA GLY A 143 10.16 -16.50 -7.43
C GLY A 143 10.47 -15.05 -7.06
N LEU A 144 10.33 -14.68 -5.78
CA LEU A 144 10.93 -13.47 -5.21
C LEU A 144 12.20 -13.83 -4.45
N ASP A 145 13.17 -12.93 -4.41
CA ASP A 145 14.40 -13.11 -3.64
C ASP A 145 14.10 -13.31 -2.15
N ASP A 146 14.92 -14.11 -1.47
CA ASP A 146 14.75 -14.40 -0.05
C ASP A 146 14.91 -13.16 0.84
N ASP A 147 15.65 -12.15 0.39
CA ASP A 147 15.83 -10.87 1.07
C ASP A 147 14.77 -9.81 0.72
N ALA A 148 13.89 -10.08 -0.26
CA ALA A 148 12.83 -9.16 -0.61
C ALA A 148 11.84 -8.99 0.56
N VAL A 149 11.45 -7.75 0.84
CA VAL A 149 10.36 -7.48 1.77
C VAL A 149 9.02 -7.82 1.11
N VAL A 150 8.21 -8.64 1.77
CA VAL A 150 6.87 -9.04 1.35
C VAL A 150 5.86 -8.79 2.46
N GLU A 151 4.63 -8.46 2.09
CA GLU A 151 3.51 -8.39 3.03
C GLU A 151 2.70 -9.69 2.93
N THR A 152 2.76 -10.52 3.97
CA THR A 152 2.12 -11.85 3.97
C THR A 152 1.73 -12.28 5.39
N ASN A 153 0.85 -13.28 5.49
CA ASN A 153 0.51 -13.92 6.76
C ASN A 153 1.79 -14.47 7.39
N SER A 154 2.02 -14.12 8.65
CA SER A 154 3.20 -14.49 9.41
C SER A 154 2.80 -14.92 10.80
N ILE A 155 3.55 -15.87 11.36
CA ILE A 155 3.47 -16.17 12.79
C ILE A 155 4.36 -15.19 13.53
N ILE A 156 3.78 -14.50 14.50
CA ILE A 156 4.44 -13.52 15.35
C ILE A 156 4.63 -14.10 16.74
N ASP A 157 5.87 -14.28 17.13
CA ASP A 157 6.28 -14.75 18.45
C ASP A 157 7.50 -13.95 18.95
N ALA A 158 8.13 -14.35 20.05
CA ALA A 158 9.27 -13.61 20.61
C ALA A 158 10.51 -13.55 19.69
N GLN A 159 10.55 -14.35 18.62
CA GLN A 159 11.61 -14.32 17.61
C GLN A 159 11.28 -13.35 16.46
N GLY A 160 10.11 -12.69 16.50
CA GLY A 160 9.63 -11.77 15.48
C GLY A 160 8.71 -12.43 14.46
N ALA A 161 8.64 -11.86 13.26
CA ALA A 161 7.74 -12.30 12.20
C ALA A 161 8.35 -13.43 11.36
N ARG A 162 7.69 -14.60 11.34
CA ARG A 162 8.04 -15.72 10.47
C ARG A 162 6.96 -15.90 9.40
N PRO A 163 7.23 -15.56 8.12
CA PRO A 163 6.22 -15.64 7.08
C PRO A 163 5.79 -17.08 6.82
N LEU A 164 4.50 -17.27 6.54
CA LEU A 164 3.93 -18.54 6.14
C LEU A 164 4.18 -18.79 4.65
N ALA A 165 4.47 -20.05 4.30
CA ALA A 165 4.65 -20.44 2.90
C ALA A 165 3.34 -20.26 2.11
N PHE A 166 3.41 -19.46 1.06
CA PHE A 166 2.31 -19.23 0.11
C PHE A 166 2.51 -20.04 -1.18
N GLY A 167 3.74 -20.02 -1.73
CA GLY A 167 4.07 -20.60 -3.03
C GLY A 167 4.17 -19.54 -4.14
N PRO A 168 3.99 -19.90 -5.43
CA PRO A 168 4.11 -18.96 -6.52
C PRO A 168 2.86 -18.08 -6.68
N LEU A 169 3.06 -16.79 -6.96
CA LEU A 169 1.96 -15.89 -7.33
C LEU A 169 1.39 -16.24 -8.72
N PRO A 170 0.07 -16.12 -8.94
CA PRO A 170 -0.53 -16.23 -10.27
C PRO A 170 0.08 -15.21 -11.25
N PRO A 171 0.12 -15.50 -12.57
CA PRO A 171 0.86 -14.69 -13.55
C PRO A 171 0.57 -13.19 -13.52
N ALA A 172 -0.70 -12.79 -13.45
CA ALA A 172 -1.10 -11.38 -13.43
C ALA A 172 -0.59 -10.62 -12.18
N MET A 173 -0.55 -11.29 -11.03
CA MET A 173 -0.08 -10.72 -9.77
C MET A 173 1.43 -10.74 -9.69
N ASN A 174 2.06 -11.82 -10.16
CA ASN A 174 3.51 -11.94 -10.23
C ASN A 174 4.09 -10.84 -11.14
N GLY A 175 3.52 -10.61 -12.32
CA GLY A 175 4.00 -9.58 -13.24
C GLY A 175 4.04 -8.19 -12.62
N LEU A 176 2.93 -7.76 -11.99
CA LEU A 176 2.89 -6.47 -11.29
C LEU A 176 3.84 -6.44 -10.08
N THR A 177 3.91 -7.52 -9.30
CA THR A 177 4.78 -7.61 -8.12
C THR A 177 6.25 -7.46 -8.50
N GLN A 178 6.70 -8.15 -9.54
CA GLN A 178 8.09 -8.08 -10.02
C GLN A 178 8.44 -6.67 -10.49
N GLN A 179 7.55 -6.03 -11.23
CA GLN A 179 7.78 -4.67 -11.72
C GLN A 179 7.87 -3.65 -10.57
N VAL A 180 6.96 -3.74 -9.59
CA VAL A 180 7.00 -2.89 -8.39
C VAL A 180 8.25 -3.16 -7.56
N LYS A 181 8.64 -4.43 -7.39
CA LYS A 181 9.86 -4.79 -6.63
C LYS A 181 11.13 -4.28 -7.31
N ALA A 182 11.21 -4.35 -8.64
CA ALA A 182 12.32 -3.78 -9.40
C ALA A 182 12.40 -2.25 -9.22
N PHE A 183 11.26 -1.55 -9.30
CA PHE A 183 11.17 -0.12 -8.99
C PHE A 183 11.66 0.20 -7.57
N GLU A 184 11.23 -0.56 -6.56
CA GLU A 184 11.67 -0.36 -5.17
C GLU A 184 13.18 -0.50 -5.03
N ARG A 185 13.78 -1.56 -5.59
CA ARG A 185 15.24 -1.79 -5.48
C ARG A 185 16.07 -0.69 -6.15
N LEU A 186 15.66 -0.25 -7.35
CA LEU A 186 16.33 0.86 -8.05
C LEU A 186 16.17 2.18 -7.28
N THR A 187 15.01 2.40 -6.66
CA THR A 187 14.77 3.56 -5.80
C THR A 187 15.65 3.53 -4.55
N ILE A 188 15.82 2.35 -3.93
CA ILE A 188 16.71 2.17 -2.78
C ILE A 188 18.16 2.46 -3.18
N GLU A 189 18.63 1.90 -4.30
CA GLU A 189 19.98 2.16 -4.81
C GLU A 189 20.22 3.67 -5.02
N ALA A 190 19.26 4.34 -5.66
CA ALA A 190 19.29 5.79 -5.83
C ALA A 190 19.31 6.53 -4.49
N ALA A 191 18.42 6.18 -3.56
CA ALA A 191 18.25 6.86 -2.29
C ALA A 191 19.44 6.66 -1.34
N VAL A 192 20.08 5.48 -1.34
CA VAL A 192 21.23 5.19 -0.48
C VAL A 192 22.50 5.84 -1.03
N HIS A 193 22.70 5.80 -2.35
CA HIS A 193 23.97 6.19 -2.97
C HIS A 193 23.94 7.54 -3.71
N GLY A 194 22.80 8.22 -3.77
CA GLY A 194 22.66 9.45 -4.57
C GLY A 194 22.76 9.20 -6.08
N CYS A 195 22.52 7.97 -6.52
CA CYS A 195 22.75 7.57 -7.91
C CYS A 195 21.60 8.04 -8.81
N ARG A 196 21.83 9.12 -9.57
CA ARG A 196 20.85 9.68 -10.50
C ARG A 196 20.46 8.71 -11.62
N GLU A 197 21.39 7.86 -12.07
CA GLU A 197 21.10 6.83 -13.08
C GLU A 197 20.11 5.79 -12.56
N SER A 198 20.33 5.27 -11.34
CA SER A 198 19.38 4.38 -10.67
C SER A 198 18.02 5.06 -10.45
N ALA A 199 18.00 6.36 -10.13
CA ALA A 199 16.75 7.12 -9.97
C ALA A 199 15.96 7.19 -11.28
N LEU A 200 16.64 7.46 -12.40
CA LEU A 200 16.00 7.48 -13.72
C LEU A 200 15.45 6.10 -14.08
N LEU A 201 16.24 5.04 -13.89
CA LEU A 201 15.79 3.67 -14.15
C LEU A 201 14.62 3.28 -13.25
N ALA A 202 14.61 3.71 -11.98
CA ALA A 202 13.49 3.50 -11.07
C ALA A 202 12.21 4.11 -11.65
N LEU A 203 12.24 5.38 -12.06
CA LEU A 203 11.08 6.06 -12.66
C LEU A 203 10.59 5.35 -13.93
N VAL A 204 11.49 4.97 -14.84
CA VAL A 204 11.10 4.23 -16.06
C VAL A 204 10.49 2.86 -15.73
N THR A 205 11.01 2.19 -14.71
CA THR A 205 10.52 0.86 -14.28
C THR A 205 9.17 0.94 -13.57
N ASN A 206 8.86 2.08 -12.94
CA ASN A 206 7.59 2.29 -12.27
C ASN A 206 6.42 2.19 -13.28
N PRO A 207 5.45 1.28 -13.08
CA PRO A 207 4.35 1.05 -14.02
C PRO A 207 3.42 2.25 -14.20
N LEU A 208 3.46 3.24 -13.30
CA LEU A 208 2.64 4.45 -13.38
C LEU A 208 3.33 5.60 -14.12
N VAL A 209 4.61 5.45 -14.47
CA VAL A 209 5.36 6.40 -15.29
C VAL A 209 5.60 5.79 -16.67
N GLY A 210 6.38 4.70 -16.76
CA GLY A 210 6.53 3.88 -17.97
C GLY A 210 6.98 4.61 -19.25
N ASN A 211 7.41 5.87 -19.14
CA ASN A 211 7.79 6.74 -20.26
C ASN A 211 9.14 7.41 -19.95
N VAL A 212 10.12 7.19 -20.82
CA VAL A 212 11.50 7.68 -20.61
C VAL A 212 11.59 9.20 -20.65
N THR A 213 10.83 9.85 -21.53
CA THR A 213 10.85 11.31 -21.68
C THR A 213 10.27 11.98 -20.44
N ASP A 214 9.12 11.49 -19.96
CA ASP A 214 8.47 12.02 -18.77
C ASP A 214 9.32 11.76 -17.51
N ALA A 215 9.95 10.58 -17.42
CA ALA A 215 10.80 10.20 -16.29
C ALA A 215 12.00 11.16 -16.10
N GLN A 216 12.64 11.61 -17.19
CA GLN A 216 13.78 12.51 -17.07
C GLN A 216 13.37 13.89 -16.53
N ALA A 217 12.31 14.47 -17.10
CA ALA A 217 11.80 15.77 -16.65
C ALA A 217 11.31 15.70 -15.19
N LEU A 218 10.60 14.62 -14.85
CA LEU A 218 10.12 14.37 -13.49
C LEU A 218 11.27 14.23 -12.50
N LEU A 219 12.35 13.52 -12.86
CA LEU A 219 13.51 13.36 -11.98
C LEU A 219 14.15 14.69 -11.64
N ASP A 220 14.37 15.55 -12.63
CA ASP A 220 14.97 16.87 -12.43
C ASP A 220 14.11 17.74 -11.51
N GLU A 221 12.79 17.72 -11.70
CA GLU A 221 11.85 18.46 -10.87
C GLU A 221 11.83 17.94 -9.43
N VAL A 222 11.73 16.61 -9.23
CA VAL A 222 11.72 15.97 -7.91
C VAL A 222 13.00 16.26 -7.13
N LEU A 223 14.18 16.11 -7.75
CA LEU A 223 15.46 16.40 -7.10
C LEU A 223 15.59 17.89 -6.74
N THR A 224 15.13 18.78 -7.61
CA THR A 224 15.21 20.23 -7.38
C THR A 224 14.32 20.66 -6.21
N ILE A 225 13.05 20.26 -6.21
CA ILE A 225 12.08 20.64 -5.16
C ILE A 225 12.47 20.04 -3.80
N ASN A 226 13.04 18.84 -3.79
CA ASN A 226 13.37 18.10 -2.56
C ASN A 226 14.85 18.20 -2.17
N ARG A 227 15.63 19.10 -2.78
CA ARG A 227 17.09 19.21 -2.59
C ARG A 227 17.54 19.25 -1.12
N GLN A 228 16.79 19.95 -0.27
CA GLN A 228 17.10 20.06 1.16
C GLN A 228 16.93 18.73 1.92
N TRP A 229 16.08 17.83 1.42
CA TRP A 229 15.78 16.53 2.02
C TRP A 229 16.58 15.39 1.38
N LEU A 230 17.03 15.56 0.14
CA LEU A 230 17.78 14.58 -0.65
C LEU A 230 19.27 14.92 -0.71
N THR A 231 19.89 15.03 0.46
CA THR A 231 21.26 15.54 0.60
C THR A 231 22.34 14.73 -0.12
N GLN A 232 22.09 13.45 -0.36
CA GLN A 232 22.96 12.53 -1.10
C GLN A 232 23.03 12.81 -2.62
N PHE A 233 22.11 13.61 -3.17
CA PHE A 233 22.09 14.01 -4.58
C PHE A 233 22.68 15.42 -4.83
N ASN A 234 23.28 16.04 -3.80
CA ASN A 234 23.84 17.39 -3.87
C ASN A 234 25.23 17.46 -4.50
#